data_AF-A0A1B3XU43-F1
#
_entry.id   AF-A0A1B3XU43-F1
#
_cell.length_a   1.000
_cell.length_b   1.000
_cell.length_c   1.000
_cell.angle_alpha   90.00
_cell.angle_beta   90.00
_cell.angle_gamma   90.00
#
_symmetry.space_group_name_H-M   'P 1'
#
loop_
_entity.id
_entity.type
_entity.pdbx_description
1 polymer ?
#
loop_
_entity_poly.entity_id
_entity_poly.type
_entity_poly.pdbx_seq_one_letter_code
_entity_poly.pdbx_strand_id
1 'polypeptide(L)'
;MKKISLSFLVVSISLFFLMSFAMPETASKLKGSISSMKIIYSYSVTKSFSARTEETIRITSVPSGQEETKDLQVRMDAKLEDTPLNIKAVVKESLNKPEVFNYTSTFMGPEKGFSQRNYYLTKNYDKGRYTVIRRNKVTGAEKVYAGTYYEPSVQDPMVNWSRDEK
;
A
#
# COMPACT_ATOMS: atom_id res chain seq x y z
N MET A 1 20.50 -4.28 -49.21
CA MET A 1 19.54 -4.19 -48.08
C MET A 1 18.96 -5.57 -47.83
N LYS A 2 19.25 -6.21 -46.68
CA LYS A 2 18.79 -7.57 -46.35
C LYS A 2 17.29 -7.55 -46.07
N LYS A 3 16.51 -8.30 -46.85
CA LYS A 3 15.05 -8.44 -46.68
C LYS A 3 14.80 -9.37 -45.49
N ILE A 4 14.22 -8.83 -44.43
CA ILE A 4 13.76 -9.64 -43.29
C ILE A 4 12.58 -10.48 -43.79
N SER A 5 12.70 -11.81 -43.65
CA SER A 5 11.63 -12.73 -44.04
C SER A 5 10.38 -12.47 -43.21
N LEU A 6 9.22 -12.44 -43.86
CA LEU A 6 7.91 -12.21 -43.24
C LEU A 6 7.64 -13.19 -42.08
N SER A 7 8.23 -14.39 -42.12
CA SER A 7 8.16 -15.40 -41.06
C SER A 7 8.82 -14.93 -39.76
N PHE A 8 9.94 -14.21 -39.85
CA PHE A 8 10.64 -13.65 -38.69
C PHE A 8 9.84 -12.51 -38.04
N LEU A 9 9.11 -11.74 -38.85
CA LEU A 9 8.24 -10.65 -38.36
C LEU A 9 7.05 -11.21 -37.54
N VAL A 10 6.43 -12.30 -38.02
CA VAL A 10 5.27 -12.90 -37.34
C VAL A 10 5.65 -13.59 -36.03
N VAL A 11 6.81 -14.25 -35.97
CA VAL A 11 7.35 -14.85 -34.72
C VAL A 11 7.72 -13.77 -33.69
N SER A 12 8.26 -12.64 -34.14
CA SER A 12 8.61 -11.53 -33.25
C SER A 12 7.39 -10.85 -32.63
N ILE A 13 6.30 -10.71 -33.41
CA ILE A 13 5.03 -10.14 -32.93
C ILE A 13 4.35 -11.08 -31.94
N SER A 14 4.39 -12.39 -32.17
CA SER A 14 3.82 -13.39 -31.25
C SER A 14 4.62 -13.53 -29.95
N LEU A 15 5.94 -13.37 -29.99
CA LEU A 15 6.79 -13.34 -28.79
C LEU A 15 6.58 -12.05 -27.96
N PHE A 16 6.36 -10.90 -28.61
CA PHE A 16 5.96 -9.65 -27.95
C PHE A 16 4.57 -9.76 -27.30
N PHE A 17 3.65 -10.48 -27.95
CA PHE A 17 2.32 -10.74 -27.39
C PHE A 17 2.40 -11.61 -26.13
N LEU A 18 3.22 -12.68 -26.14
CA LEU A 18 3.45 -13.55 -24.98
C LEU A 18 4.16 -12.84 -23.81
N MET A 19 5.14 -11.99 -24.08
CA MET A 19 5.84 -11.21 -23.04
C MET A 19 4.98 -10.08 -22.46
N SER A 20 3.92 -9.65 -23.14
CA SER A 20 2.97 -8.66 -22.62
C SER A 20 2.00 -9.25 -21.57
N PHE A 21 1.87 -10.58 -21.51
CA PHE A 21 1.01 -11.29 -20.54
C PHE A 21 1.70 -11.61 -19.21
N ALA A 22 3.03 -11.45 -19.10
CA ALA A 22 3.79 -11.71 -17.87
C ALA A 22 4.20 -10.41 -17.17
N MET A 23 3.23 -9.76 -16.51
CA MET A 23 3.42 -8.81 -15.40
C MET A 23 4.00 -7.42 -15.74
N PRO A 24 3.13 -6.46 -16.10
CA PRO A 24 2.89 -5.28 -15.24
C PRO A 24 1.43 -4.72 -15.31
N GLU A 25 0.50 -5.51 -15.82
CA GLU A 25 -0.80 -5.04 -16.35
C GLU A 25 -1.82 -4.50 -15.34
N THR A 26 -1.67 -4.74 -14.04
CA THR A 26 -2.69 -4.30 -13.05
C THR A 26 -2.56 -2.82 -12.71
N ALA A 27 -1.33 -2.27 -12.68
CA ALA A 27 -1.10 -0.86 -12.40
C ALA A 27 -1.37 0.03 -13.63
N SER A 28 -1.03 -0.44 -14.85
CA SER A 28 -1.23 0.34 -16.08
C SER A 28 -2.70 0.42 -16.51
N LYS A 29 -3.48 -0.67 -16.36
CA LYS A 29 -4.94 -0.66 -16.61
C LYS A 29 -5.66 0.30 -15.67
N LEU A 30 -5.30 0.33 -14.39
CA LEU A 30 -5.86 1.29 -13.43
C LEU A 30 -5.47 2.73 -13.80
N LYS A 31 -4.19 3.01 -14.08
CA LYS A 31 -3.73 4.35 -14.47
C LYS A 31 -4.36 4.87 -15.77
N GLY A 32 -4.54 3.99 -16.76
CA GLY A 32 -5.24 4.30 -18.00
C GLY A 32 -6.75 4.52 -17.81
N SER A 33 -7.40 3.75 -16.93
CA SER A 33 -8.81 3.93 -16.59
C SER A 33 -9.09 5.22 -15.82
N ILE A 34 -8.17 5.64 -14.94
CA ILE A 34 -8.27 6.90 -14.20
C ILE A 34 -8.08 8.08 -15.14
N SER A 35 -7.08 8.01 -16.03
CA SER A 35 -6.80 9.04 -17.03
C SER A 35 -8.00 9.26 -17.95
N SER A 36 -8.58 8.17 -18.49
CA SER A 36 -9.78 8.25 -19.33
C SER A 36 -11.03 8.71 -18.57
N MET A 37 -11.25 8.27 -17.32
CA MET A 37 -12.35 8.78 -16.49
C MET A 37 -12.19 10.27 -16.13
N LYS A 38 -10.97 10.77 -15.93
CA LYS A 38 -10.68 12.19 -15.64
C LYS A 38 -10.98 13.11 -16.84
N ILE A 39 -11.09 12.58 -18.06
CA ILE A 39 -11.51 13.36 -19.24
C ILE A 39 -12.97 13.79 -19.09
N ILE A 40 -13.86 12.87 -18.71
CA ILE A 40 -15.32 13.11 -18.65
C ILE A 40 -15.76 13.60 -17.28
N TYR A 41 -15.06 13.19 -16.22
CA TYR A 41 -15.45 13.49 -14.84
C TYR A 41 -14.41 14.33 -14.12
N SER A 42 -14.87 15.30 -13.33
CA SER A 42 -14.07 15.91 -12.26
C SER A 42 -14.42 15.24 -10.93
N TYR A 43 -13.44 15.23 -10.02
CA TYR A 43 -13.56 14.64 -8.70
C TYR A 43 -13.12 15.67 -7.67
N SER A 44 -13.91 15.82 -6.62
CA SER A 44 -13.52 16.51 -5.39
C SER A 44 -13.53 15.50 -4.26
N VAL A 45 -12.44 15.41 -3.51
CA VAL A 45 -12.31 14.49 -2.38
C VAL A 45 -12.13 15.29 -1.11
N THR A 46 -12.95 15.00 -0.10
CA THR A 46 -12.80 15.52 1.25
C THR A 46 -12.61 14.36 2.22
N LYS A 47 -11.81 14.59 3.27
CA LYS A 47 -11.51 13.60 4.31
C LYS A 47 -11.75 14.23 5.67
N SER A 48 -12.20 13.42 6.62
CA SER A 48 -12.30 13.78 8.03
C SER A 48 -11.75 12.65 8.88
N PHE A 49 -10.76 12.97 9.71
CA PHE A 49 -10.22 12.05 10.70
C PHE A 49 -11.29 11.64 11.71
N SER A 50 -11.21 10.42 12.21
CA SER A 50 -12.14 9.90 13.22
C SER A 50 -11.42 9.29 14.41
N ALA A 51 -10.42 8.44 14.17
CA ALA A 51 -9.67 7.78 15.24
C ALA A 51 -8.33 7.26 14.74
N ARG A 52 -7.43 6.96 15.67
CA ARG A 52 -6.23 6.16 15.40
C ARG A 52 -6.53 4.69 15.66
N THR A 53 -6.04 3.82 14.78
CA THR A 53 -6.14 2.36 14.92
C THR A 53 -4.75 1.75 14.77
N GLU A 54 -4.52 0.64 15.44
CA GLU A 54 -3.19 0.05 15.58
C GLU A 54 -3.19 -1.42 15.14
N GLU A 55 -2.12 -1.85 14.48
CA GLU A 55 -1.86 -3.23 14.12
C GLU A 55 -0.46 -3.61 14.64
N THR A 56 -0.40 -4.39 15.72
CA THR A 56 0.87 -4.85 16.30
C THR A 56 1.24 -6.23 15.77
N ILE A 57 2.48 -6.38 15.32
CA ILE A 57 3.08 -7.65 14.94
C ILE A 57 4.29 -7.95 15.82
N ARG A 58 4.51 -9.22 16.14
CA ARG A 58 5.76 -9.65 16.76
C ARG A 58 6.82 -9.84 15.68
N ILE A 59 7.95 -9.17 15.85
CA ILE A 59 9.13 -9.26 14.97
C ILE A 59 9.90 -10.55 15.27
N THR A 60 10.34 -10.71 16.53
CA THR A 60 11.13 -11.84 16.96
C THR A 60 11.06 -12.03 18.47
N SER A 61 11.62 -13.15 18.95
CA SER A 61 11.88 -13.41 20.36
C SER A 61 13.32 -13.90 20.51
N VAL A 62 14.11 -13.23 21.35
CA VAL A 62 15.53 -13.56 21.55
C VAL A 62 15.73 -14.10 22.97
N PRO A 63 16.23 -15.35 23.13
CA PRO A 63 16.51 -15.93 24.44
C PRO A 63 17.58 -15.16 25.22
N SER A 64 17.57 -15.27 26.55
CA SER A 64 18.56 -14.61 27.41
C SER A 64 20.00 -14.94 27.01
N GLY A 65 20.84 -13.90 26.97
CA GLY A 65 22.25 -14.00 26.59
C GLY A 65 22.51 -14.29 25.12
N GLN A 66 21.47 -14.36 24.27
CA GLN A 66 21.62 -14.53 22.82
C GLN A 66 21.41 -13.20 22.08
N GLU A 67 21.84 -13.18 20.82
CA GLU A 67 21.57 -12.11 19.87
C GLU A 67 21.08 -12.71 18.56
N GLU A 68 20.28 -11.94 17.83
CA GLU A 68 19.74 -12.33 16.53
C GLU A 68 19.73 -11.11 15.60
N THR A 69 20.36 -11.22 14.43
CA THR A 69 20.29 -10.19 13.40
C THR A 69 19.23 -10.55 12.37
N LYS A 70 18.32 -9.62 12.08
CA LYS A 70 17.24 -9.79 11.11
C LYS A 70 17.13 -8.61 10.17
N ASP A 71 16.85 -8.93 8.91
CA ASP A 71 16.38 -7.98 7.92
C ASP A 71 14.87 -7.88 8.00
N LEU A 72 14.37 -6.67 8.22
CA LEU A 72 12.95 -6.41 8.33
C LEU A 72 12.50 -5.51 7.19
N GLN A 73 11.50 -6.01 6.46
CA GLN A 73 10.77 -5.25 5.47
C GLN A 73 9.31 -5.19 5.88
N VAL A 74 8.88 -3.99 6.30
CA VAL A 74 7.50 -3.73 6.68
C VAL A 74 6.94 -2.61 5.83
N ARG A 75 5.75 -2.85 5.29
CA ARG A 75 5.03 -1.90 4.46
C ARG A 75 3.66 -1.62 5.05
N MET A 76 3.28 -0.34 5.04
CA MET A 76 1.97 0.14 5.42
C MET A 76 1.34 0.86 4.23
N ASP A 77 0.37 0.21 3.61
CA ASP A 77 -0.45 0.81 2.57
C ASP A 77 -1.74 1.39 3.14
N ALA A 78 -2.26 2.42 2.48
CA ALA A 78 -3.60 2.92 2.76
C ALA A 78 -4.66 1.87 2.35
N LYS A 79 -5.65 1.69 3.23
CA LYS A 79 -6.77 0.74 3.08
C LYS A 79 -8.08 1.51 2.90
N LEU A 80 -9.01 0.91 2.18
CA LEU A 80 -10.33 1.46 1.87
C LEU A 80 -11.39 0.39 2.09
N GLU A 81 -12.47 0.72 2.79
CA GLU A 81 -13.62 -0.17 3.01
C GLU A 81 -14.72 0.13 2.00
N ASP A 82 -15.23 -0.92 1.36
CA ASP A 82 -16.41 -0.91 0.47
C ASP A 82 -16.42 0.19 -0.60
N THR A 83 -15.24 0.68 -1.00
CA THR A 83 -15.10 1.73 -2.00
C THR A 83 -15.31 1.20 -3.42
N PRO A 84 -16.25 1.76 -4.19
CA PRO A 84 -16.47 1.39 -5.58
C PRO A 84 -15.21 1.54 -6.45
N LEU A 85 -14.99 0.59 -7.36
CA LEU A 85 -13.79 0.53 -8.21
C LEU A 85 -13.58 1.81 -9.04
N ASN A 86 -14.67 2.44 -9.49
CA ASN A 86 -14.64 3.66 -10.31
C ASN A 86 -14.14 4.92 -9.57
N ILE A 87 -14.08 4.90 -8.23
CA ILE A 87 -13.53 6.01 -7.43
C ILE A 87 -12.32 5.59 -6.58
N LYS A 88 -12.08 4.28 -6.43
CA LYS A 88 -11.06 3.72 -5.53
C LYS A 88 -9.68 4.36 -5.72
N ALA A 89 -9.25 4.52 -6.96
CA ALA A 89 -7.94 5.08 -7.22
C ALA A 89 -7.86 6.59 -6.97
N VAL A 90 -8.93 7.34 -7.26
CA VAL A 90 -9.01 8.78 -6.94
C VAL A 90 -8.93 9.00 -5.44
N VAL A 91 -9.63 8.17 -4.65
CA VAL A 91 -9.52 8.24 -3.19
C VAL A 91 -8.11 7.89 -2.73
N LYS A 92 -7.52 6.80 -3.24
CA LYS A 92 -6.14 6.41 -2.88
C LYS A 92 -5.10 7.50 -3.19
N GLU A 93 -5.25 8.24 -4.29
CA GLU A 93 -4.37 9.37 -4.63
C GLU A 93 -4.44 10.51 -3.61
N SER A 94 -5.55 10.63 -2.86
CA SER A 94 -5.74 11.64 -1.81
C SER A 94 -5.29 11.19 -0.41
N LEU A 95 -4.93 9.92 -0.24
CA LEU A 95 -4.48 9.38 1.03
C LEU A 95 -2.96 9.54 1.20
N ASN A 96 -2.50 9.43 2.45
CA ASN A 96 -1.07 9.39 2.73
C ASN A 96 -0.39 8.27 1.93
N LYS A 97 0.84 8.55 1.50
CA LYS A 97 1.63 7.60 0.73
C LYS A 97 1.94 6.36 1.59
N PRO A 98 2.17 5.20 0.94
CA PRO A 98 2.64 4.04 1.67
C PRO A 98 3.94 4.32 2.42
N GLU A 99 4.02 3.88 3.66
CA GLU A 99 5.24 3.92 4.46
C GLU A 99 5.96 2.58 4.37
N VAL A 100 7.27 2.62 4.12
CA VAL A 100 8.10 1.43 3.98
C VAL A 100 9.29 1.53 4.93
N PHE A 101 9.39 0.58 5.84
CA PHE A 101 10.53 0.40 6.71
C PHE A 101 11.33 -0.80 6.24
N ASN A 102 12.55 -0.53 5.78
CA ASN A 102 13.56 -1.55 5.49
C ASN A 102 14.75 -1.28 6.39
N TYR A 103 15.03 -2.17 7.33
CA TYR A 103 16.23 -2.06 8.16
C TYR A 103 16.73 -3.42 8.61
N THR A 104 18.04 -3.52 8.74
CA THR A 104 18.73 -4.63 9.40
C THR A 104 18.96 -4.24 10.84
N SER A 105 18.56 -5.08 11.80
CA SER A 105 18.81 -4.82 13.22
C SER A 105 19.24 -6.08 13.94
N THR A 106 20.16 -5.89 14.88
CA THR A 106 20.58 -6.90 15.85
C THR A 106 19.74 -6.76 17.11
N PHE A 107 18.96 -7.79 17.40
CA PHE A 107 18.09 -7.92 18.55
C PHE A 107 18.83 -8.70 19.64
N MET A 108 18.76 -8.24 20.89
CA MET A 108 19.46 -8.85 22.01
C MET A 108 18.49 -9.40 23.03
N GLY A 109 18.77 -10.61 23.51
CA GLY A 109 18.07 -11.21 24.62
C GLY A 109 18.19 -10.41 25.91
N PRO A 110 17.33 -10.68 26.89
CA PRO A 110 17.35 -9.98 28.16
C PRO A 110 18.51 -10.45 29.05
N GLU A 111 18.75 -9.68 30.11
CA GLU A 111 19.70 -10.05 31.16
C GLU A 111 19.27 -11.35 31.88
N LYS A 112 20.20 -11.91 32.66
CA LYS A 112 19.92 -13.10 33.48
C LYS A 112 18.74 -12.84 34.42
N GLY A 113 17.80 -13.78 34.48
CA GLY A 113 16.58 -13.68 35.30
C GLY A 113 15.29 -13.54 34.49
N PHE A 114 15.41 -13.42 33.16
CA PHE A 114 14.32 -13.52 32.19
C PHE A 114 14.62 -14.66 31.22
N SER A 115 13.59 -15.27 30.62
CA SER A 115 13.76 -16.34 29.64
C SER A 115 14.06 -15.78 28.24
N GLN A 116 13.33 -14.74 27.81
CA GLN A 116 13.46 -14.16 26.47
C GLN A 116 12.95 -12.71 26.40
N ARG A 117 13.34 -12.00 25.34
CA ARG A 117 12.84 -10.66 24.99
C ARG A 117 12.09 -10.74 23.68
N ASN A 118 10.80 -10.44 23.73
CA ASN A 118 9.98 -10.30 22.54
C ASN A 118 10.09 -8.88 21.98
N TYR A 119 10.26 -8.77 20.67
CA TYR A 119 10.28 -7.51 19.94
C TYR A 119 9.02 -7.39 19.08
N TYR A 120 8.41 -6.21 19.10
CA TYR A 120 7.16 -5.91 18.44
C TYR A 120 7.28 -4.64 17.60
N LEU A 121 6.45 -4.57 16.56
CA LEU A 121 6.24 -3.39 15.74
C LEU A 121 4.74 -3.08 15.71
N THR A 122 4.40 -1.86 16.08
CA THR A 122 3.02 -1.34 16.00
C THR A 122 2.91 -0.42 14.80
N LYS A 123 1.95 -0.71 13.92
CA LYS A 123 1.59 0.07 12.74
C LYS A 123 0.40 0.96 13.07
N ASN A 124 0.59 2.28 13.05
CA ASN A 124 -0.45 3.24 13.37
C ASN A 124 -1.13 3.76 12.10
N TYR A 125 -2.44 3.58 12.03
CA TYR A 125 -3.28 4.07 10.94
C TYR A 125 -4.21 5.18 11.44
N ASP A 126 -4.27 6.27 10.69
CA ASP A 126 -5.30 7.27 10.84
C ASP A 126 -6.55 6.79 10.09
N LYS A 127 -7.60 6.49 10.85
CA LYS A 127 -8.91 6.10 10.34
C LYS A 127 -9.78 7.33 10.19
N GLY A 128 -10.53 7.40 9.09
CA GLY A 128 -11.48 8.48 8.88
C GLY A 128 -12.55 8.15 7.86
N ARG A 129 -13.37 9.17 7.59
CA ARG A 129 -14.40 9.15 6.54
C ARG A 129 -13.93 9.97 5.36
N TYR A 130 -14.20 9.50 4.15
CA TYR A 130 -14.02 10.29 2.94
C TYR A 130 -15.37 10.55 2.28
N THR A 131 -15.46 11.66 1.55
CA THR A 131 -16.53 11.94 0.60
C THR A 131 -15.91 12.26 -0.77
N VAL A 132 -16.46 11.68 -1.83
CA VAL A 132 -16.09 12.00 -3.22
C VAL A 132 -17.31 12.56 -3.93
N ILE A 133 -17.19 13.77 -4.47
CA ILE A 133 -18.14 14.33 -5.41
C ILE A 133 -17.57 14.10 -6.81
N ARG A 134 -18.24 13.25 -7.59
CA ARG A 134 -17.93 13.04 -9.00
C ARG A 134 -18.90 13.83 -9.86
N ARG A 135 -18.41 14.81 -10.62
CA ARG A 135 -19.22 15.63 -11.52
C ARG A 135 -18.91 15.28 -12.97
N ASN A 136 -19.94 15.02 -13.77
CA ASN A 136 -19.81 14.91 -15.22
C ASN A 136 -19.57 16.30 -15.79
N LYS A 137 -18.47 16.50 -16.51
CA LYS A 137 -18.07 17.81 -17.04
C LYS A 137 -18.97 18.30 -18.18
N VAL A 138 -19.68 17.39 -18.86
CA VAL A 138 -20.56 17.70 -19.99
C VAL A 138 -21.97 17.99 -19.51
N THR A 139 -22.52 17.13 -18.65
CA THR A 139 -23.92 17.24 -18.21
C THR A 139 -24.08 18.01 -16.90
N GLY A 140 -23.00 18.26 -16.18
CA GLY A 140 -23.03 18.85 -14.83
C GLY A 140 -23.55 17.90 -13.74
N ALA A 141 -24.02 16.70 -14.09
CA ALA A 141 -24.60 15.76 -13.13
C ALA A 141 -23.58 15.30 -12.09
N GLU A 142 -23.99 15.26 -10.83
CA GLU A 142 -23.15 14.86 -9.70
C GLU A 142 -23.56 13.50 -9.14
N LYS A 143 -22.56 12.76 -8.65
CA LYS A 143 -22.77 11.59 -7.81
C LYS A 143 -21.81 11.64 -6.64
N VAL A 144 -22.38 11.50 -5.45
CA VAL A 144 -21.65 11.51 -4.18
C VAL A 144 -21.39 10.08 -3.74
N TYR A 145 -20.17 9.84 -3.28
CA TYR A 145 -19.74 8.60 -2.65
C TYR A 145 -19.19 8.93 -1.27
N ALA A 146 -19.44 8.07 -0.29
CA ALA A 146 -18.83 8.18 1.02
C ALA A 146 -18.31 6.81 1.44
N GLY A 147 -17.29 6.78 2.28
CA GLY A 147 -16.74 5.54 2.80
C GLY A 147 -15.72 5.79 3.89
N THR A 148 -15.05 4.71 4.28
CA THR A 148 -14.04 4.72 5.34
C THR A 148 -12.66 4.51 4.72
N TYR A 149 -11.68 5.27 5.21
CA TYR A 149 -10.27 5.08 4.86
C TYR A 149 -9.44 4.77 6.11
N TYR A 150 -8.29 4.13 5.86
CA TYR A 150 -7.19 4.00 6.79
C TYR A 150 -5.93 4.41 6.04
N GLU A 151 -5.18 5.35 6.55
CA GLU A 151 -3.91 5.77 5.96
C GLU A 151 -2.79 5.72 7.01
N PRO A 152 -1.52 5.50 6.62
CA PRO A 152 -0.42 5.57 7.56
C PRO A 152 -0.45 6.90 8.33
N SER A 153 -0.29 6.86 9.65
CA SER A 153 -0.29 8.08 10.47
C SER A 153 0.93 8.94 10.14
N VAL A 154 0.75 10.27 10.10
CA VAL A 154 1.83 11.20 9.72
C VAL A 154 2.87 11.36 10.83
N GLN A 155 2.45 11.27 12.09
CA GLN A 155 3.32 11.57 13.25
C GLN A 155 4.21 10.38 13.61
N ASP A 156 3.63 9.20 13.70
CA ASP A 156 4.25 8.00 14.22
C ASP A 156 3.69 6.75 13.51
N PRO A 157 3.92 6.60 12.19
CA PRO A 157 3.34 5.48 11.43
C PRO A 157 3.77 4.12 11.97
N MET A 158 4.97 4.04 12.55
CA MET A 158 5.54 2.79 13.04
C MET A 158 6.26 3.02 14.37
N VAL A 159 5.98 2.16 15.36
CA VAL A 159 6.62 2.19 16.68
C VAL A 159 7.16 0.81 17.04
N ASN A 160 8.48 0.74 17.24
CA ASN A 160 9.15 -0.47 17.73
C ASN A 160 9.16 -0.47 19.27
N TRP A 161 8.91 -1.63 19.87
CA TRP A 161 9.04 -1.81 21.32
C TRP A 161 9.37 -3.26 21.66
N SER A 162 9.85 -3.51 22.87
CA SER A 162 10.20 -4.84 23.35
C SER A 162 9.65 -5.10 24.75
N ARG A 163 9.55 -6.38 25.10
CA ARG A 163 9.13 -6.82 26.43
C ARG A 163 9.88 -8.07 26.84
N ASP A 164 10.42 -8.04 28.06
CA ASP A 164 11.09 -9.17 28.67
C ASP A 164 10.05 -10.09 29.33
N GLU A 165 10.18 -11.40 29.09
CA GLU A 165 9.36 -12.44 29.69
C GLU A 165 10.17 -13.22 30.72
N LYS A 166 9.54 -13.50 31.86
CA LYS A 166 10.13 -14.35 32.90
C LYS A 166 9.95 -15.80 32.52
#